data_AF-A0A920GHK6-F1
#
_entry.id   AF-A0A920GHK6-F1
#
_cell.length_a   1.000
_cell.length_b   1.000
_cell.length_c   1.000
_cell.angle_alpha   90.00
_cell.angle_beta   90.00
_cell.angle_gamma   90.00
#
_symmetry.space_group_name_H-M   'P 1'
#
loop_
_entity.id
_entity.type
_entity.pdbx_description
1 polymer ?
#
loop_
_entity_poly.entity_id
_entity_poly.type
_entity_poly.pdbx_seq_one_letter_code
_entity_poly.pdbx_strand_id
1 'polypeptide(L)'
;MVKEIKPNFKTLGPRFGKEMKAVSEAIQGLNDEQIQNIEKQGSIAIEINGKNTILDASDVVIQSKDIEGWSVASEQGITVALDCSLTEDLLLEGIAESLSIVFKTFEKTKGLK
;
A
#
# COMPACT_ATOMS: atom_id res chain seq x y z
N MET A 1 -4.92 0.45 6.73
CA MET A 1 -4.94 0.60 5.26
C MET A 1 -4.61 2.04 4.93
N VAL A 2 -3.59 2.27 4.13
CA VAL A 2 -3.34 3.61 3.56
C VAL A 2 -4.02 3.59 2.19
N LYS A 3 -5.02 4.46 1.99
CA LYS A 3 -5.68 4.59 0.69
C LYS A 3 -4.82 5.54 -0.15
N GLU A 4 -4.23 5.04 -1.23
CA GLU A 4 -3.47 5.84 -2.19
C GLU A 4 -4.41 6.26 -3.32
N ILE A 5 -4.56 7.57 -3.54
CA ILE A 5 -5.34 8.10 -4.66
C ILE A 5 -4.39 8.45 -5.82
N LYS A 6 -4.67 7.91 -7.01
CA LYS A 6 -3.93 8.23 -8.24
C LYS A 6 -4.84 8.94 -9.24
N PRO A 7 -4.35 10.01 -9.89
CA PRO A 7 -5.09 10.65 -10.98
C PRO A 7 -5.20 9.73 -12.20
N ASN A 8 -6.39 9.69 -12.83
CA ASN A 8 -6.59 8.96 -14.07
C ASN A 8 -6.21 9.82 -15.28
N PHE A 9 -5.00 9.61 -15.79
CA PHE A 9 -4.49 10.39 -16.91
C PHE A 9 -5.26 10.19 -18.23
N LYS A 10 -6.02 9.09 -18.40
CA LYS A 10 -6.82 8.86 -19.61
C LYS A 10 -8.00 9.82 -19.73
N THR A 11 -8.65 10.14 -18.61
CA THR A 11 -9.82 11.03 -18.58
C THR A 11 -9.40 12.47 -18.29
N LEU A 12 -8.38 12.67 -17.43
CA LEU A 12 -7.84 13.98 -17.11
C LEU A 12 -7.00 14.59 -18.24
N GLY A 13 -6.32 13.78 -19.06
CA GLY A 13 -5.50 14.25 -20.18
C GLY A 13 -6.25 15.14 -21.19
N PRO A 14 -7.39 14.70 -21.75
CA PRO A 14 -8.17 15.51 -22.68
C PRO A 14 -8.91 16.69 -22.02
N ARG A 15 -9.30 16.60 -20.74
CA ARG A 15 -9.97 17.72 -20.02
C ARG A 15 -9.01 18.79 -19.52
N PHE A 16 -7.83 18.39 -19.03
CA PHE A 16 -6.92 19.25 -18.28
C PHE A 16 -5.51 19.31 -18.86
N GLY A 17 -5.29 19.01 -20.15
CA GLY A 17 -3.96 18.82 -20.73
C GLY A 17 -2.83 19.79 -20.29
N LYS A 18 -3.11 21.08 -20.10
CA LYS A 18 -2.13 22.06 -19.55
C LYS A 18 -2.06 22.13 -18.02
N GLU A 19 -3.15 21.79 -17.34
CA GLU A 19 -3.32 21.86 -15.88
C GLU A 19 -3.15 20.50 -15.19
N MET A 20 -2.88 19.43 -15.95
CA MET A 20 -2.72 18.04 -15.48
C MET A 20 -1.79 17.90 -14.28
N LYS A 21 -0.70 18.68 -14.25
CA LYS A 21 0.26 18.67 -13.15
C LYS A 21 -0.33 19.23 -11.86
N ALA A 22 -1.03 20.37 -11.95
CA ALA A 22 -1.73 20.98 -10.82
C ALA A 22 -2.90 20.11 -10.32
N VAL A 23 -3.63 19.48 -11.24
CA VAL A 23 -4.71 18.54 -10.90
C VAL A 23 -4.15 17.31 -10.18
N SER A 24 -3.03 16.75 -10.66
CA SER A 24 -2.36 15.61 -10.04
C SER A 24 -1.90 15.93 -8.61
N GLU A 25 -1.31 17.11 -8.40
CA GLU A 25 -0.89 17.55 -7.06
C GLU A 25 -2.10 17.79 -6.15
N ALA A 26 -3.17 18.41 -6.66
CA ALA A 26 -4.40 18.61 -5.90
C ALA A 26 -5.03 17.27 -5.48
N ILE A 27 -5.08 16.28 -6.38
CA ILE A 27 -5.60 14.93 -6.10
C ILE A 27 -4.73 14.22 -5.07
N GLN A 28 -3.41 14.32 -5.17
CA GLN A 28 -2.48 13.74 -4.19
C GLN A 28 -2.57 14.42 -2.82
N GLY A 29 -2.98 15.69 -2.76
CA GLY A 29 -3.20 16.45 -1.54
C GLY A 29 -4.61 16.33 -0.94
N LEU A 30 -5.50 15.51 -1.52
CA LEU A 30 -6.84 15.30 -0.97
C LEU A 30 -6.78 14.53 0.35
N ASN A 31 -7.58 14.98 1.32
CA ASN A 31 -7.73 14.29 2.61
C ASN A 31 -8.57 13.01 2.47
N ASP A 32 -8.38 12.05 3.38
CA ASP A 32 -9.14 10.78 3.39
C ASP A 32 -10.67 10.98 3.37
N GLU A 33 -11.20 12.00 4.04
CA GLU A 33 -12.63 12.34 4.00
C GLU A 33 -13.10 12.76 2.60
N GLN A 34 -12.27 13.51 1.86
CA GLN A 34 -12.58 13.93 0.50
C GLN A 34 -12.50 12.76 -0.48
N ILE A 35 -11.56 11.85 -0.27
CA ILE A 35 -11.44 10.59 -1.01
C ILE A 35 -12.70 9.73 -0.77
N GLN A 36 -13.19 9.64 0.46
CA GLN A 36 -14.44 8.94 0.74
C GLN A 36 -15.67 9.65 0.14
N ASN A 37 -15.67 10.98 0.13
CA ASN A 37 -16.76 11.74 -0.48
C ASN A 37 -16.82 11.55 -2.00
N ILE A 38 -15.69 11.55 -2.71
CA ILE A 38 -15.69 11.28 -4.15
C ILE A 38 -16.09 9.82 -4.44
N GLU A 39 -15.70 8.87 -3.57
CA GLU A 39 -16.11 7.46 -3.65
C GLU A 39 -17.63 7.28 -3.45
N LYS A 40 -18.24 8.03 -2.51
CA LYS A 40 -19.67 7.95 -2.20
C LYS A 40 -20.58 8.79 -3.11
N GLN A 41 -20.18 10.03 -3.39
CA GLN A 41 -20.97 10.99 -4.18
C GLN A 41 -20.69 10.88 -5.68
N GLY A 42 -19.60 10.23 -6.08
CA GLY A 42 -19.23 10.03 -7.48
C GLY A 42 -18.62 11.27 -8.15
N SER A 43 -18.60 12.42 -7.48
CA SER A 43 -17.97 13.66 -7.97
C SER A 43 -17.60 14.59 -6.82
N ILE A 44 -16.61 15.44 -7.03
CA ILE A 44 -16.18 16.47 -6.08
C ILE A 44 -15.78 17.74 -6.84
N ALA A 45 -16.15 18.91 -6.32
CA ALA A 45 -15.67 20.18 -6.83
C ALA A 45 -14.38 20.55 -6.10
N ILE A 46 -13.30 20.72 -6.84
CA ILE A 46 -12.01 21.21 -6.31
C ILE A 46 -11.54 22.43 -7.07
N GLU A 47 -10.93 23.37 -6.37
CA GLU A 47 -10.35 24.56 -6.98
C GLU A 47 -8.91 24.26 -7.41
N ILE A 48 -8.64 24.39 -8.71
CA ILE A 48 -7.32 24.16 -9.30
C ILE A 48 -6.94 25.42 -10.07
N ASN A 49 -5.81 26.06 -9.70
CA ASN A 49 -5.37 27.34 -10.28
C ASN A 49 -6.46 28.44 -10.32
N GLY A 50 -7.32 28.51 -9.29
CA GLY A 50 -8.41 29.50 -9.24
C GLY A 50 -9.60 29.20 -10.16
N LYS A 51 -9.65 28.01 -10.77
CA LYS A 51 -10.83 27.49 -11.48
C LYS A 51 -11.49 26.39 -10.67
N ASN A 52 -12.77 26.59 -10.39
CA ASN A 52 -13.58 25.55 -9.78
C ASN A 52 -13.83 24.43 -10.80
N THR A 53 -13.32 23.25 -10.50
CA THR A 53 -13.25 22.12 -11.41
C THR A 53 -13.97 20.93 -10.78
N ILE A 54 -14.91 20.35 -11.51
CA ILE A 54 -15.60 19.14 -11.07
C ILE A 54 -14.78 17.93 -11.52
N LEU A 55 -14.28 17.18 -10.55
CA LEU A 55 -13.67 15.87 -10.76
C LEU A 55 -14.70 14.79 -10.50
N ASP A 56 -14.84 13.88 -11.46
CA ASP A 56 -15.68 12.71 -11.31
C ASP A 56 -14.88 11.56 -10.68
N ALA A 57 -15.56 10.58 -10.07
CA ALA A 57 -14.92 9.35 -9.59
C ALA A 57 -14.23 8.56 -10.71
N SER A 58 -14.61 8.80 -11.98
CA SER A 58 -13.93 8.23 -13.15
C SER A 58 -12.55 8.88 -13.42
N ASP A 59 -12.33 10.09 -12.89
CA ASP A 59 -11.10 10.85 -13.06
C ASP A 59 -10.01 10.50 -12.03
N VAL A 60 -10.35 9.71 -11.01
CA VAL A 60 -9.43 9.25 -9.99
C VAL A 60 -9.48 7.73 -9.86
N VAL A 61 -8.35 7.13 -9.54
CA VAL A 61 -8.23 5.71 -9.25
C VAL A 61 -7.78 5.58 -7.80
N ILE A 62 -8.69 5.16 -6.94
CA ILE A 62 -8.41 4.89 -5.53
C ILE A 62 -7.86 3.47 -5.44
N GLN A 63 -6.61 3.33 -5.03
CA GLN A 63 -5.98 2.04 -4.79
C GLN A 63 -5.74 1.88 -3.29
N SER A 64 -6.13 0.73 -2.76
CA SER A 64 -5.71 0.33 -1.42
C SER A 64 -4.29 -0.20 -1.56
N LYS A 65 -3.29 0.56 -1.12
CA LYS A 65 -1.91 0.08 -1.14
C LYS A 65 -1.63 -0.59 0.20
N ASP A 66 -1.42 -1.90 0.15
CA ASP A 66 -0.84 -2.62 1.27
C ASP A 66 0.61 -2.16 1.47
N ILE A 67 1.01 -2.05 2.73
CA ILE A 67 2.32 -1.52 3.13
C ILE A 67 3.38 -2.49 2.61
N GLU A 68 4.35 -2.03 1.82
CA GLU A 68 5.48 -2.86 1.38
C GLU A 68 6.23 -3.40 2.60
N GLY A 69 6.31 -4.73 2.72
CA GLY A 69 6.88 -5.44 3.88
C GLY A 69 5.87 -6.26 4.68
N TRP A 70 4.58 -6.16 4.36
CA TRP A 70 3.52 -6.91 5.03
C TRP A 70 2.93 -7.95 4.08
N SER A 71 3.05 -9.25 4.43
CA SER A 71 2.40 -10.31 3.66
C SER A 71 0.93 -10.38 4.09
N VAL A 72 0.07 -9.68 3.36
CA VAL A 72 -1.37 -9.61 3.65
C VAL A 72 -2.07 -10.80 2.98
N ALA A 73 -2.62 -11.70 3.79
CA ALA A 73 -3.53 -12.74 3.33
C ALA A 73 -4.96 -12.36 3.76
N SER A 74 -5.89 -12.34 2.81
CA SER A 74 -7.29 -12.04 3.07
C SER A 74 -8.13 -13.25 2.69
N GLU A 75 -8.77 -13.87 3.69
CA GLU A 75 -9.76 -14.92 3.49
C GLU A 75 -11.00 -14.61 4.34
N GLN A 76 -12.18 -14.64 3.71
CA GLN A 76 -13.50 -14.51 4.35
C GLN A 76 -13.68 -13.29 5.30
N GLY A 77 -13.14 -12.13 4.94
CA GLY A 77 -13.39 -10.88 5.67
C GLY A 77 -12.53 -10.66 6.92
N ILE A 78 -11.52 -11.49 7.15
CA ILE A 78 -10.49 -11.28 8.16
C ILE A 78 -9.19 -10.91 7.43
N THR A 79 -8.69 -9.71 7.71
CA THR A 79 -7.41 -9.23 7.17
C THR A 79 -6.34 -9.43 8.24
N VAL A 80 -5.44 -10.39 8.02
CA VAL A 80 -4.26 -10.60 8.87
C VAL A 80 -3.07 -9.96 8.20
N ALA A 81 -2.38 -9.15 8.98
CA ALA A 81 -1.37 -8.23 8.52
C ALA A 81 -0.13 -8.52 9.39
N LEU A 82 0.78 -9.35 8.86
CA LEU A 82 1.98 -9.81 9.57
C LEU A 82 3.18 -9.00 9.11
N ASP A 83 3.82 -8.30 10.06
CA ASP A 83 5.09 -7.60 9.86
C ASP A 83 6.23 -8.64 9.81
N CYS A 84 6.87 -8.77 8.65
CA CYS A 84 7.99 -9.67 8.42
C CYS A 84 9.32 -8.92 8.30
N SER A 85 9.51 -7.82 9.05
CA SER A 85 10.81 -7.15 9.11
C SER A 85 11.85 -8.02 9.84
N LEU A 86 12.68 -8.72 9.06
CA LEU A 86 13.85 -9.43 9.57
C LEU A 86 14.94 -8.42 9.89
N THR A 87 15.27 -8.29 11.18
CA THR A 87 16.47 -7.57 11.61
C THR A 87 17.70 -8.48 11.51
N GLU A 88 18.89 -7.87 11.45
CA GLU A 88 20.16 -8.61 11.37
C GLU A 88 20.36 -9.53 12.61
N ASP A 89 19.91 -9.08 13.79
CA ASP A 89 19.93 -9.88 15.02
C ASP A 89 19.03 -11.13 14.93
N LEU A 90 17.81 -11.00 14.38
CA LEU A 90 16.89 -12.12 14.17
C LEU A 90 17.44 -13.13 13.15
N LEU A 91 18.18 -12.65 12.15
CA LEU A 91 18.85 -13.52 11.18
C LEU A 91 19.97 -14.34 11.86
N LEU A 92 20.79 -13.69 12.69
CA LEU A 92 21.87 -14.35 13.43
C LEU A 92 21.33 -15.37 14.44
N GLU A 93 20.25 -15.05 15.14
CA GLU A 93 19.54 -15.98 16.02
C GLU A 93 19.02 -17.20 15.24
N GLY A 94 18.38 -16.98 14.09
CA GLY A 94 17.89 -18.08 13.24
C GLY A 94 19.01 -19.00 12.74
N ILE A 95 20.19 -18.44 12.43
CA ILE A 95 21.39 -19.21 12.07
C ILE A 95 21.90 -20.01 13.27
N ALA A 96 21.94 -19.41 14.47
CA ALA A 96 22.38 -20.07 15.69
C ALA A 96 21.47 -21.25 16.09
N GLU A 97 20.14 -21.06 16.02
CA GLU A 97 19.16 -22.12 16.27
C GLU A 97 19.28 -23.24 15.23
N SER A 98 19.40 -22.88 13.94
CA SER A 98 19.62 -23.85 12.86
C SER A 98 20.90 -24.66 13.10
N LEU A 99 21.98 -24.03 13.54
CA LEU A 99 23.24 -24.68 13.86
C LEU A 99 23.10 -25.64 15.06
N SER A 100 22.38 -25.23 16.11
CA SER A 100 22.06 -26.06 17.28
C SER A 100 21.24 -27.30 16.88
N ILE A 101 20.25 -27.14 16.00
CA ILE A 101 19.44 -28.24 15.45
C ILE A 101 20.32 -29.19 14.64
N VAL A 102 21.20 -28.67 13.78
CA VAL A 102 22.13 -29.47 12.97
C VAL A 102 23.09 -30.24 13.87
N PHE A 103 23.65 -29.61 14.90
CA PHE A 103 24.56 -30.25 15.84
C PHE A 103 23.87 -31.38 16.64
N LYS A 104 22.69 -31.12 17.21
CA LYS A 104 21.90 -32.15 17.92
C LYS A 104 21.53 -33.31 16.99
N THR A 105 21.23 -33.04 15.73
CA THR A 105 20.95 -34.06 14.71
C THR A 105 22.20 -34.88 14.40
N PHE A 106 23.36 -34.24 14.32
CA PHE A 106 24.66 -34.88 14.11
C PHE A 106 25.07 -35.79 15.28
N GLU A 107 24.90 -35.35 16.52
CA GLU A 107 25.16 -36.17 17.71
C GLU A 107 24.26 -37.41 17.76
N LYS A 108 22.96 -37.23 17.48
CA LYS A 108 22.01 -38.36 17.40
C LYS A 108 22.36 -39.35 16.30
N THR A 109 22.83 -38.87 15.15
CA THR A 109 23.22 -39.75 14.03
C THR A 109 24.56 -40.45 14.26
N LYS A 110 25.47 -39.88 15.07
CA LYS A 110 26.73 -40.54 15.47
C LYS A 110 26.60 -41.50 16.65
N GLY A 111 25.45 -41.54 17.32
CA GLY A 111 25.14 -42.60 18.29
C GLY A 111 26.05 -42.64 19.52
N LEU A 112 26.42 -41.48 20.08
CA LEU A 112 26.90 -41.43 21.47
C LEU A 112 25.69 -41.26 22.40
N LYS A 113 25.33 -42.36 23.08
CA LYS A 113 24.52 -42.36 24.29
C LYS A 113 25.35 -41.93 25.48
#